data_AF-A0A1F4FES4-F1
#
_entry.id   AF-A0A1F4FES4-F1
#
_cell.length_a   1.000
_cell.length_b   1.000
_cell.length_c   1.000
_cell.angle_alpha   90.00
_cell.angle_beta   90.00
_cell.angle_gamma   90.00
#
_symmetry.space_group_name_H-M   'P 1'
#
loop_
_entity.id
_entity.type
_entity.pdbx_description
1 polymer ?
#
loop_
_entity_poly.entity_id
_entity_poly.type
_entity_poly.pdbx_seq_one_letter_code
_entity_poly.pdbx_strand_id
1 'polypeptide(L)'
;MIGARSFAVAVLAAAAGLAGCGEQDQVIVYQQGKYQGKPDTRPWSNAPGDALYATSKWTKGDKGSWEAALRARSQNQNEYVRIGN
;
A
#
# COMPACT_ATOMS: atom_id res chain seq x y z
N MET A 1 18.34 -38.75 -29.28
CA MET A 1 17.52 -37.54 -29.48
C MET A 1 17.43 -36.65 -28.22
N ILE A 2 18.46 -36.62 -27.36
CA ILE A 2 18.43 -35.91 -26.07
C ILE A 2 18.90 -34.44 -26.19
N GLY A 3 19.59 -34.07 -27.28
CA GLY A 3 20.26 -32.77 -27.39
C GLY A 3 19.34 -31.55 -27.56
N ALA A 4 18.27 -31.65 -28.36
CA ALA A 4 17.45 -30.48 -28.70
C ALA A 4 16.57 -29.99 -27.54
N ARG A 5 16.01 -30.91 -26.76
CA ARG A 5 15.13 -30.59 -25.63
C ARG A 5 15.93 -29.99 -24.46
N SER A 6 17.08 -30.57 -24.13
CA SER A 6 17.95 -30.06 -23.07
C SER A 6 18.55 -28.70 -23.42
N PHE A 7 18.90 -28.47 -24.69
CA PHE A 7 19.38 -27.16 -25.15
C PHE A 7 18.29 -26.09 -25.07
N ALA A 8 17.06 -26.40 -25.48
CA ALA A 8 15.94 -25.46 -25.39
C ALA A 8 15.64 -25.05 -23.94
N VAL A 9 15.71 -25.99 -23.00
CA VAL A 9 15.53 -25.71 -21.56
C VAL A 9 16.64 -24.81 -21.01
N ALA A 10 17.91 -25.04 -21.40
CA ALA A 10 19.03 -24.21 -20.98
C ALA A 10 18.92 -22.76 -21.50
N VAL A 11 18.51 -22.58 -22.76
CA VAL A 11 18.29 -21.25 -23.34
C VAL A 11 17.16 -20.50 -22.64
N LEU A 12 16.04 -21.17 -22.37
CA LEU A 12 14.92 -20.57 -21.64
C LEU A 12 15.30 -20.17 -20.21
N ALA A 13 16.06 -21.01 -19.50
CA ALA A 13 16.54 -20.69 -18.16
C ALA A 13 17.48 -19.48 -18.14
N ALA A 14 18.38 -19.38 -19.12
CA ALA A 14 19.28 -18.24 -19.27
C ALA A 14 18.52 -16.93 -19.57
N ALA A 15 17.52 -16.98 -20.44
CA ALA A 15 16.68 -15.83 -20.76
C ALA A 15 15.85 -15.35 -19.55
N ALA A 16 15.29 -16.27 -18.77
CA ALA A 16 14.53 -15.94 -17.56
C ALA A 16 15.40 -15.31 -16.46
N GLY A 17 16.66 -15.75 -16.32
CA GLY A 17 17.60 -15.18 -15.35
C GLY A 17 18.02 -13.74 -15.67
N LEU A 18 18.02 -13.36 -16.95
CA LEU A 18 18.34 -11.99 -17.40
C LEU A 18 17.16 -11.01 -17.24
N ALA A 19 15.92 -11.52 -17.14
CA ALA A 19 14.72 -10.68 -16.97
C ALA A 19 14.69 -9.91 -15.64
N GLY A 20 15.44 -10.36 -14.62
CA GLY A 20 15.57 -9.65 -13.34
C GLY A 20 16.36 -8.34 -13.40
N CYS A 21 17.15 -8.10 -14.45
CA CYS A 21 17.91 -6.86 -14.64
C CYS A 21 17.16 -5.80 -15.45
N GLY A 22 15.95 -6.10 -15.93
CA GLY A 22 15.12 -5.20 -16.74
C GLY A 22 14.04 -4.44 -15.96
N GLU A 23 14.09 -4.43 -14.62
CA GLU A 23 13.13 -3.68 -13.82
C GLU A 23 13.21 -2.21 -14.21
N GLN A 24 12.10 -1.67 -14.72
CA GLN A 24 12.00 -0.24 -15.00
C GLN A 24 12.16 0.49 -13.67
N ASP A 25 12.95 1.57 -13.68
CA ASP A 25 13.07 2.46 -12.53
C ASP A 25 11.66 2.80 -12.02
N GLN A 26 11.37 2.46 -10.76
CA GLN A 26 10.14 2.85 -10.06
C GLN A 26 10.19 4.33 -9.67
N VAL A 27 10.67 5.17 -10.60
CA VAL A 27 10.73 6.60 -10.44
C VAL A 27 9.39 7.17 -10.90
N ILE A 28 8.77 7.94 -10.01
CA ILE A 28 7.60 8.74 -10.35
C ILE A 28 8.03 9.68 -11.49
N VAL A 29 7.40 9.53 -12.66
CA VAL A 29 7.61 10.44 -13.79
C VAL A 29 7.05 11.80 -13.41
N TYR A 30 7.92 12.71 -12.95
CA TYR A 30 7.54 14.06 -12.57
C TYR A 30 7.14 14.87 -13.79
N GLN A 31 5.85 15.20 -13.92
CA GLN A 31 5.42 16.26 -14.84
C GLN A 31 5.50 17.60 -14.10
N GLN A 32 6.43 18.45 -14.52
CA GLN A 32 6.63 19.77 -13.94
C GLN A 32 5.32 20.58 -13.96
N GLY A 33 4.96 21.16 -12.81
CA GLY A 33 3.74 21.97 -12.66
C GLY A 33 2.44 21.20 -12.43
N LYS A 34 2.48 19.86 -12.34
CA LYS A 34 1.31 19.04 -12.00
C LYS A 34 1.57 18.24 -10.73
N TYR A 35 0.67 18.33 -9.76
CA TYR A 35 0.67 17.45 -8.61
C TYR A 35 0.27 16.04 -9.07
N GLN A 36 1.22 15.10 -9.03
CA GLN A 36 1.04 13.70 -9.42
C GLN A 36 0.75 12.77 -8.22
N GLY A 37 0.66 13.34 -7.01
CA GLY A 37 0.25 12.60 -5.81
C GLY A 37 -1.25 12.32 -5.79
N LYS A 38 -1.69 11.47 -4.87
CA LYS A 38 -3.13 11.29 -4.61
C LYS A 38 -3.72 12.65 -4.23
N PRO A 39 -4.81 13.10 -4.89
CA PRO A 39 -5.45 14.37 -4.55
C PRO A 39 -5.77 14.43 -3.06
N ASP A 40 -5.44 15.56 -2.43
CA ASP A 40 -5.76 15.78 -1.03
C ASP A 40 -7.28 15.85 -0.88
N THR A 41 -7.82 14.89 -0.15
CA THR A 41 -9.23 14.87 0.24
C THR A 41 -9.32 14.96 1.75
N ARG A 42 -10.50 15.34 2.25
CA ARG A 42 -10.74 15.31 3.69
C ARG A 42 -10.47 13.89 4.22
N PRO A 43 -9.88 13.73 5.42
CA PRO A 43 -9.51 12.41 5.94
C PRO A 43 -10.68 11.41 5.98
N TRP A 44 -11.88 11.89 6.29
CA TRP A 44 -13.11 11.10 6.34
C TRP A 44 -13.75 10.84 4.96
N SER A 45 -13.11 11.21 3.85
CA SER A 45 -13.67 10.99 2.51
C SER A 45 -13.33 9.62 1.90
N ASN A 46 -12.33 8.91 2.42
CA ASN A 46 -11.97 7.56 1.95
C ASN A 46 -12.76 6.49 2.73
N ALA A 47 -12.76 5.21 2.38
CA ALA A 47 -13.29 4.17 3.28
C ALA A 47 -12.18 3.69 4.24
N PRO A 48 -12.50 3.24 5.47
CA PRO A 48 -11.49 2.62 6.33
C PRO A 48 -10.83 1.40 5.68
N GLY A 49 -11.59 0.65 4.88
CA GLY A 49 -11.13 -0.49 4.09
C GLY A 49 -10.15 -0.13 2.96
N ASP A 50 -10.05 1.14 2.58
CA ASP A 50 -9.10 1.61 1.56
C ASP A 50 -7.68 1.82 2.16
N ALA A 51 -7.51 1.68 3.48
CA ALA A 51 -6.22 1.73 4.15
C ALA A 51 -5.60 0.33 4.29
N LEU A 52 -4.28 0.22 4.06
CA LEU A 52 -3.50 -1.03 4.16
C LEU A 52 -3.61 -1.78 5.50
N TYR A 53 -4.15 -1.13 6.54
CA TYR A 53 -4.37 -1.68 7.89
C TYR A 53 -5.73 -1.26 8.43
N ALA A 54 -6.81 -1.74 7.81
CA ALA A 54 -8.18 -1.36 8.13
C ALA A 54 -8.69 -1.98 9.45
N THR A 55 -8.21 -1.50 10.61
CA THR A 55 -8.75 -1.88 11.93
C THR A 55 -9.84 -0.94 12.44
N SER A 56 -9.90 0.30 11.93
CA SER A 56 -10.92 1.27 12.31
C SER A 56 -12.23 1.06 11.53
N LYS A 57 -13.37 1.17 12.21
CA LYS A 57 -14.72 0.95 11.65
C LYS A 57 -15.54 2.24 11.54
N TRP A 58 -15.01 3.27 10.89
CA TRP A 58 -15.73 4.53 10.69
C TRP A 58 -16.47 4.56 9.34
N THR A 59 -17.50 5.40 9.20
CA THR A 59 -18.33 5.45 7.99
C THR A 59 -17.78 6.44 6.97
N LYS A 60 -17.51 5.99 5.73
CA LYS A 60 -17.06 6.86 4.64
C LYS A 60 -17.96 8.10 4.48
N GLY A 61 -17.37 9.28 4.45
CA GLY A 61 -18.07 10.56 4.33
C GLY A 61 -18.54 11.16 5.66
N ASP A 62 -18.55 10.38 6.75
CA ASP A 62 -19.00 10.85 8.06
C ASP A 62 -17.81 11.32 8.92
N LYS A 63 -17.73 12.64 9.09
CA LYS A 63 -16.72 13.29 9.94
C LYS A 63 -16.86 12.88 11.41
N GLY A 64 -18.08 12.79 11.94
CA GLY A 64 -18.33 12.50 13.35
C GLY A 64 -17.91 11.06 13.70
N SER A 65 -18.25 10.12 12.83
CA SER A 65 -17.80 8.72 12.94
C SER A 65 -16.27 8.60 12.90
N TRP A 66 -15.62 9.34 11.99
CA TRP A 66 -14.16 9.37 11.88
C TRP A 66 -13.50 9.95 13.14
N GLU A 67 -13.98 11.07 13.66
CA GLU A 67 -13.46 11.67 14.90
C GLU A 67 -13.69 10.79 16.13
N ALA A 68 -14.82 10.09 16.19
CA ALA A 68 -15.10 9.13 17.27
C ALA A 68 -14.10 7.95 17.22
N ALA A 69 -13.81 7.42 16.03
CA ALA A 69 -12.81 6.37 15.86
C ALA A 69 -11.41 6.84 16.27
N LEU A 70 -11.03 8.09 15.94
CA LEU A 70 -9.77 8.67 16.40
C LEU A 70 -9.70 8.80 17.92
N ARG A 71 -10.76 9.33 18.55
CA ARG A 71 -10.84 9.46 20.01
C ARG A 71 -10.70 8.09 20.68
N ALA A 72 -11.41 7.08 20.19
CA ALA A 72 -11.31 5.72 20.72
C ALA A 72 -9.89 5.16 20.59
N ARG A 73 -9.23 5.36 19.43
CA ARG A 73 -7.83 4.94 19.24
C ARG A 73 -6.91 5.61 20.25
N SER A 74 -7.04 6.92 20.44
CA SER A 74 -6.20 7.66 21.39
C SER A 74 -6.39 7.16 22.83
N GLN A 75 -7.63 6.86 23.25
CA GLN A 75 -7.87 6.31 24.59
C GLN A 75 -7.29 4.91 24.77
N ASN A 76 -7.35 4.05 23.75
CA ASN A 76 -6.75 2.71 23.82
C ASN A 76 -5.22 2.71 23.88
N GLN A 77 -4.58 3.83 23.53
CA GLN A 77 -3.14 4.03 23.65
C GLN A 77 -2.76 4.88 24.87
N ASN A 78 -3.74 5.39 25.63
CA ASN A 78 -3.48 6.22 26.80
C ASN A 78 -3.15 5.34 28.00
N GLU A 79 -1.92 5.45 28.53
CA GLU A 79 -1.49 4.67 29.68
C GLU A 79 -2.37 4.90 30.91
N TYR A 80 -2.75 6.14 31.23
CA TYR A 80 -3.61 6.43 32.39
C TYR A 80 -4.90 5.59 32.37
N VAL A 81 -5.47 5.37 31.18
CA VAL A 81 -6.65 4.53 30.98
C VAL A 81 -6.28 3.04 30.99
N ARG A 82 -5.15 2.66 30.38
CA ARG A 82 -4.76 1.26 30.17
C ARG A 82 -4.24 0.58 31.44
N ILE A 83 -3.61 1.33 32.35
CA ILE A 83 -3.11 0.82 33.64
C ILE A 83 -3.95 1.29 34.84
N GLY A 84 -4.94 2.17 34.64
CA GLY A 84 -5.89 2.59 35.66
C GLY A 84 -5.28 3.41 36.80
N ASN A 85 -4.19 4.14 36.53
CA ASN A 85 -3.51 5.02 37.48
C ASN A 85 -3.71 6.48 37.10
#